data_AF-A0A974ASL3-F1
#
_entry.id   AF-A0A974ASL3-F1
#
_cell.length_a   1.000
_cell.length_b   1.000
_cell.length_c   1.000
_cell.angle_alpha   90.00
_cell.angle_beta   90.00
_cell.angle_gamma   90.00
#
_symmetry.space_group_name_H-M   'P 1'
#
loop_
_entity.id
_entity.type
_entity.pdbx_description
1 polymer ?
#
loop_
_entity_poly.entity_id
_entity_poly.type
_entity_poly.pdbx_seq_one_letter_code
_entity_poly.pdbx_strand_id
1 'polypeptide(L)'
;MHQHTLKTLALAVLAVCGTQGAQAQSNELIAAAKAEGQVTVIALARSWCGYGPIIDAFKAKYGIKVNELNPDAGSGDEIEAIKANKDNKGPQAPDTIDVGLSFGPSAKAAGLLQPYKVSTWASIPDSAKDPEGYWIGDYSGVLSFHGNADMGKAPQD
;
A
#
# COMPACT_ATOMS: atom_id res chain seq x y z
N MET A 1 23.58 19.61 0.48
CA MET A 1 23.10 19.23 1.83
C MET A 1 21.84 20.01 2.10
N HIS A 2 20.66 19.38 1.96
CA HIS A 2 19.38 19.67 2.61
C HIS A 2 18.39 18.63 2.04
N GLN A 3 18.49 17.39 2.53
CA GLN A 3 17.49 16.36 2.28
C GLN A 3 16.27 16.73 3.13
N HIS A 4 15.23 17.30 2.53
CA HIS A 4 13.93 17.40 3.18
C HIS A 4 13.40 15.98 3.35
N THR A 5 13.45 15.47 4.57
CA THR A 5 12.92 14.17 4.95
C THR A 5 11.40 14.26 4.87
N LEU A 6 10.81 13.88 3.72
CA LEU A 6 9.37 13.60 3.63
C LEU A 6 9.09 12.48 4.63
N LYS A 7 8.28 12.76 5.65
CA LYS A 7 7.84 11.78 6.64
C LYS A 7 6.53 11.18 6.14
N THR A 8 6.59 10.49 5.01
CA THR A 8 5.43 9.84 4.41
C THR A 8 4.87 8.80 5.40
N LEU A 9 3.60 8.96 5.77
CA LEU A 9 2.88 7.98 6.57
C LEU A 9 2.59 6.77 5.69
N ALA A 10 3.42 5.72 5.76
CA ALA A 10 3.09 4.46 5.13
C ALA A 10 1.90 3.83 5.87
N LEU A 11 0.77 3.72 5.16
CA LEU A 11 -0.41 3.02 5.64
C LEU A 11 -0.16 1.51 5.49
N ALA A 12 0.30 0.85 6.55
CA ALA A 12 0.34 -0.61 6.58
C ALA A 12 -1.00 -1.14 7.05
N VAL A 13 -1.75 -1.73 6.12
CA VAL A 13 -3.00 -2.43 6.41
C VAL A 13 -2.66 -3.90 6.60
N LEU A 14 -2.55 -4.34 7.85
CA LEU A 14 -2.53 -5.77 8.16
C LEU A 14 -3.97 -6.30 8.12
N ALA A 15 -4.35 -6.88 6.98
CA ALA A 15 -5.58 -7.65 6.85
C ALA A 15 -5.39 -9.04 7.49
N VAL A 16 -5.31 -9.09 8.82
CA VAL A 16 -5.50 -10.33 9.59
C VAL A 16 -6.89 -10.28 10.18
N CYS A 17 -7.73 -11.28 9.85
CA CYS A 17 -9.07 -11.50 10.38
C CYS A 17 -9.23 -11.03 11.84
N GLY A 18 -9.86 -9.88 12.02
CA GLY A 18 -10.08 -9.26 13.31
C GLY A 18 -10.14 -7.75 13.16
N THR A 19 -11.16 -7.12 13.71
CA THR A 19 -11.36 -5.67 13.73
C THR A 19 -10.20 -4.96 14.45
N GLN A 20 -9.09 -4.71 13.76
CA GLN A 20 -8.02 -3.83 14.22
C GLN A 20 -8.02 -2.61 13.31
N GLY A 21 -8.76 -1.56 13.72
CA GLY A 21 -8.79 -0.30 12.98
C GLY A 21 -7.40 0.31 12.87
N ALA A 22 -7.11 0.99 11.76
CA ALA A 22 -5.80 1.56 11.42
C ALA A 22 -5.05 2.16 12.64
N GLN A 23 -3.88 1.64 13.00
CA GLN A 23 -3.05 2.12 14.12
C GLN A 23 -1.81 2.84 13.58
N ALA A 24 -1.66 4.14 13.87
CA ALA A 24 -0.41 4.85 13.58
C ALA A 24 0.65 4.49 14.63
N GLN A 25 1.94 4.55 14.27
CA GLN A 25 3.02 4.19 15.22
C GLN A 25 3.20 5.21 16.35
N SER A 26 2.86 6.48 16.12
CA SER A 26 2.96 7.53 17.13
C SER A 26 2.01 8.70 16.84
N ASN A 27 1.71 9.47 17.89
CA ASN A 27 0.97 10.73 17.76
C ASN A 27 1.71 11.78 16.94
N GLU A 28 3.05 11.76 16.95
CA GLU A 28 3.89 12.67 16.18
C GLU A 28 3.73 12.43 14.68
N LEU A 29 3.65 11.16 14.25
CA LEU A 29 3.37 10.81 12.85
C LEU A 29 1.96 11.24 12.45
N ILE A 30 0.97 11.06 13.32
CA ILE A 30 -0.40 11.54 13.06
C ILE A 30 -0.40 13.07 12.88
N ALA A 31 0.28 13.80 13.77
CA ALA A 31 0.36 15.25 13.70
C ALA A 31 1.05 15.73 12.41
N ALA A 32 2.15 15.09 12.03
CA ALA A 32 2.86 15.38 10.79
C ALA A 32 1.98 15.12 9.54
N ALA A 33 1.35 13.94 9.48
CA ALA A 33 0.48 13.59 8.35
C ALA A 33 -0.77 14.49 8.26
N LYS A 34 -1.31 14.94 9.40
CA LYS A 34 -2.37 15.96 9.43
C LYS A 34 -1.89 17.33 8.94
N ALA A 35 -0.65 17.71 9.23
CA ALA A 35 -0.06 18.95 8.73
C ALA A 35 0.18 18.90 7.22
N GLU A 36 0.52 17.73 6.66
CA GLU A 36 0.56 17.49 5.21
C GLU A 36 -0.84 17.49 4.59
N GLY A 37 -1.83 16.92 5.29
CA GLY A 37 -3.26 17.03 4.99
C GLY A 37 -3.81 16.07 3.94
N GLN A 38 -2.93 15.37 3.22
CA GLN A 38 -3.30 14.38 2.21
C GLN A 38 -2.25 13.27 2.11
N VAL A 39 -2.72 12.05 1.80
CA VAL A 39 -1.89 10.95 1.28
C VAL A 39 -2.40 10.55 -0.10
N THR A 40 -1.49 10.20 -1.00
CA THR A 40 -1.77 9.79 -2.38
C THR A 40 -1.48 8.31 -2.53
N VAL A 41 -2.50 7.51 -2.84
CA VAL A 41 -2.37 6.07 -3.07
C VAL A 41 -2.58 5.78 -4.56
N ILE A 42 -2.03 4.67 -5.06
CA ILE A 42 -2.27 4.17 -6.42
C ILE A 42 -2.66 2.69 -6.36
N ALA A 43 -3.43 2.20 -7.34
CA ALA A 43 -3.81 0.79 -7.50
C ALA A 43 -4.66 0.18 -6.35
N LEU A 44 -5.20 1.00 -5.44
CA LEU A 44 -6.05 0.52 -4.35
C LEU A 44 -7.52 0.46 -4.77
N ALA A 45 -7.86 -0.42 -5.71
CA ALA A 45 -9.24 -0.64 -6.13
C ALA A 45 -10.15 -0.87 -4.91
N ARG A 46 -11.23 -0.10 -4.81
CA ARG A 46 -12.18 -0.14 -3.69
C ARG A 46 -12.75 -1.54 -3.40
N SER A 47 -12.89 -2.35 -4.44
CA SER A 47 -13.42 -3.73 -4.39
C SER A 47 -12.36 -4.80 -4.09
N TRP A 48 -11.07 -4.44 -4.11
CA TRP A 48 -9.98 -5.37 -3.90
C TRP A 48 -9.62 -5.45 -2.41
N CYS A 49 -9.56 -6.67 -1.88
CA CYS A 49 -9.14 -6.98 -0.50
C CYS A 49 -9.74 -6.08 0.62
N GLY A 50 -10.91 -5.48 0.40
CA GLY A 50 -11.57 -4.59 1.36
C GLY A 50 -10.99 -3.18 1.46
N TYR A 51 -10.20 -2.72 0.49
CA TYR A 51 -9.59 -1.38 0.53
C TYR A 51 -10.58 -0.24 0.68
N GLY A 52 -11.79 -0.38 0.12
CA GLY A 52 -12.80 0.66 0.24
C GLY A 52 -13.13 1.05 1.69
N PRO A 53 -13.69 0.12 2.49
CA PRO A 53 -13.90 0.36 3.91
C PRO A 53 -12.65 0.83 4.67
N ILE A 54 -11.46 0.35 4.31
CA ILE A 54 -10.20 0.73 4.97
C ILE A 54 -9.85 2.21 4.69
N ILE A 55 -9.96 2.64 3.44
CA ILE A 55 -9.73 4.04 3.04
C ILE A 55 -10.72 4.97 3.74
N ASP A 56 -12.01 4.58 3.81
CA ASP A 56 -13.04 5.39 4.47
C ASP A 56 -12.78 5.50 5.98
N ALA A 57 -12.41 4.37 6.61
CA ALA A 57 -12.05 4.35 8.02
C ALA A 57 -10.79 5.18 8.31
N PHE A 58 -9.80 5.18 7.43
CA PHE A 58 -8.61 6.03 7.54
C PHE A 58 -8.98 7.52 7.47
N LYS A 59 -9.75 7.92 6.46
CA LYS A 59 -10.26 9.30 6.30
C LYS A 59 -11.02 9.75 7.55
N ALA A 60 -11.94 8.91 8.05
CA ALA A 60 -12.75 9.22 9.23
C ALA A 60 -11.93 9.31 10.51
N LYS A 61 -10.99 8.38 10.72
CA LYS A 61 -10.18 8.32 11.94
C LYS A 61 -9.18 9.47 12.06
N TYR A 62 -8.52 9.82 10.95
CA TYR A 62 -7.42 10.76 10.97
C TYR A 62 -7.76 12.14 10.39
N GLY A 63 -8.88 12.30 9.69
CA GLY A 63 -9.23 13.56 9.04
C GLY A 63 -8.27 13.95 7.91
N ILE A 64 -7.56 12.98 7.35
CA ILE A 64 -6.58 13.15 6.27
C ILE A 64 -7.26 12.77 4.95
N LYS A 65 -7.07 13.58 3.90
CA LYS A 65 -7.59 13.27 2.56
C LYS A 65 -6.80 12.10 1.96
N VAL A 66 -7.48 11.23 1.22
CA VAL A 66 -6.82 10.21 0.39
C VAL A 66 -7.11 10.54 -1.06
N ASN A 67 -6.07 10.81 -1.83
CA ASN A 67 -6.13 10.95 -3.28
C ASN A 67 -5.84 9.59 -3.90
N GLU A 68 -6.80 9.05 -4.64
CA GLU A 68 -6.77 7.68 -5.18
C GLU A 68 -6.43 7.75 -6.67
N LEU A 69 -5.16 7.55 -7.01
CA LEU A 69 -4.69 7.51 -8.40
C LEU A 69 -4.98 6.14 -9.00
N ASN A 70 -5.50 6.14 -10.23
CA ASN A 70 -5.75 4.95 -11.07
C ASN A 70 -6.01 3.65 -10.26
N PRO A 71 -7.20 3.51 -9.64
CA PRO A 71 -7.48 2.39 -8.73
C PRO A 71 -7.34 1.00 -9.39
N ASP A 72 -7.46 0.92 -10.72
CA ASP A 72 -7.36 -0.31 -11.50
C ASP A 72 -5.97 -0.55 -12.11
N ALA A 73 -4.95 0.24 -11.69
CA ALA A 73 -3.57 0.09 -12.13
C ALA A 73 -2.99 -1.29 -11.76
N GLY A 74 -2.11 -1.82 -12.61
CA GLY A 74 -1.28 -2.97 -12.27
C GLY A 74 0.07 -2.55 -11.70
N SER A 75 0.81 -3.52 -11.12
CA SER A 75 2.11 -3.24 -10.48
C SER A 75 3.14 -2.57 -11.39
N GLY A 76 3.12 -2.84 -12.70
CA GLY A 76 3.99 -2.15 -13.66
C GLY A 76 3.66 -0.66 -13.77
N ASP A 77 2.38 -0.31 -13.80
CA ASP A 77 1.91 1.07 -13.91
C ASP A 77 2.30 1.88 -12.68
N GLU A 78 2.24 1.28 -11.48
CA GLU A 78 2.65 1.92 -10.24
C GLU A 78 4.14 2.28 -10.23
N ILE A 79 4.98 1.36 -10.69
CA ILE A 79 6.44 1.60 -10.80
C ILE A 79 6.72 2.73 -11.79
N GLU A 80 6.04 2.75 -12.93
CA GLU A 80 6.20 3.84 -13.90
C GLU A 80 5.63 5.16 -13.37
N ALA A 81 4.55 5.14 -12.59
CA ALA A 81 3.99 6.33 -11.94
C ALA A 81 5.00 6.96 -10.97
N ILE A 82 5.72 6.17 -10.18
CA ILE A 82 6.79 6.68 -9.31
C ILE A 82 7.89 7.34 -10.16
N LYS A 83 8.40 6.64 -11.18
CA LYS A 83 9.49 7.15 -12.02
C LYS A 83 9.11 8.44 -12.75
N ALA A 84 7.91 8.50 -13.31
CA ALA A 84 7.40 9.64 -14.06
C ALA A 84 7.17 10.86 -13.16
N ASN A 85 6.86 10.66 -11.88
CA ASN A 85 6.52 11.72 -10.95
C ASN A 85 7.57 12.01 -9.89
N LYS A 86 8.80 11.48 -10.01
CA LYS A 86 9.86 11.63 -9.01
C LYS A 86 10.20 13.08 -8.62
N ASP A 87 10.03 14.02 -9.56
CA ASP A 87 10.29 15.45 -9.38
C ASP A 87 8.99 16.26 -9.19
N ASN A 88 7.84 15.56 -9.18
CA ASN A 88 6.54 16.18 -9.04
C ASN A 88 6.28 16.54 -7.58
N LYS A 89 5.86 17.80 -7.35
CA LYS A 89 5.50 18.33 -6.02
C LYS A 89 4.00 18.34 -5.77
N GLY A 90 3.21 17.97 -6.79
CA GLY A 90 1.76 17.86 -6.73
C GLY A 90 1.30 16.43 -6.45
N PRO A 91 -0.01 16.21 -6.35
CA PRO A 91 -0.61 14.97 -5.86
C PRO A 91 -0.60 13.82 -6.90
N GLN A 92 0.28 13.88 -7.89
CA GLN A 92 0.40 12.85 -8.93
C GLN A 92 1.56 11.88 -8.66
N ALA A 93 2.45 12.22 -7.72
CA ALA A 93 3.40 11.26 -7.18
C ALA A 93 2.67 10.39 -6.13
N PRO A 94 2.66 9.05 -6.28
CA PRO A 94 2.11 8.18 -5.25
C PRO A 94 3.00 8.18 -4.00
N ASP A 95 2.38 8.26 -2.83
CA ASP A 95 3.01 8.15 -1.52
C ASP A 95 3.15 6.68 -1.08
N THR A 96 2.26 5.81 -1.57
CA THR A 96 2.28 4.36 -1.33
C THR A 96 1.90 3.60 -2.60
N ILE A 97 2.44 2.39 -2.74
CA ILE A 97 2.11 1.42 -3.81
C ILE A 97 1.69 0.07 -3.20
N ASP A 98 0.88 -0.70 -3.92
CA ASP A 98 0.49 -2.08 -3.58
C ASP A 98 0.81 -3.01 -4.77
N VAL A 99 2.03 -3.54 -4.75
CA VAL A 99 2.59 -4.32 -5.87
C VAL A 99 2.75 -5.79 -5.53
N GLY A 100 2.70 -6.65 -6.56
CA GLY A 100 3.03 -8.06 -6.40
C GLY A 100 4.42 -8.27 -5.79
N LEU A 101 4.59 -9.32 -4.97
CA LEU A 101 5.79 -9.54 -4.14
C LEU A 101 7.13 -9.47 -4.89
N SER A 102 7.16 -9.88 -6.17
CA SER A 102 8.36 -9.81 -7.02
C SER A 102 8.82 -8.39 -7.36
N PHE A 103 7.93 -7.40 -7.30
CA PHE A 103 8.24 -6.01 -7.63
C PHE A 103 8.99 -5.31 -6.50
N GLY A 104 8.76 -5.67 -5.23
CA GLY A 104 9.43 -5.06 -4.07
C GLY A 104 10.96 -5.03 -4.17
N PRO A 105 11.64 -6.18 -4.37
CA PRO A 105 13.09 -6.21 -4.57
C PRO A 105 13.58 -5.38 -5.76
N SER A 106 12.85 -5.40 -6.88
CA SER A 106 13.21 -4.63 -8.08
C SER A 106 13.09 -3.12 -7.88
N ALA A 107 12.04 -2.68 -7.19
CA ALA A 107 11.79 -1.27 -6.89
C ALA A 107 12.82 -0.73 -5.87
N LYS A 108 13.21 -1.54 -4.88
CA LYS A 108 14.33 -1.25 -3.98
C LYS A 108 15.63 -1.08 -4.77
N ALA A 109 15.97 -2.05 -5.63
CA ALA A 109 17.19 -1.99 -6.44
C ALA A 109 17.22 -0.76 -7.36
N ALA A 110 16.06 -0.29 -7.83
CA ALA A 110 15.91 0.92 -8.63
C ALA A 110 15.89 2.22 -7.81
N GLY A 111 15.98 2.15 -6.48
CA GLY A 111 15.99 3.33 -5.59
C GLY A 111 14.65 4.05 -5.50
N LEU A 112 13.55 3.35 -5.74
CA LEU A 112 12.20 3.94 -5.80
C LEU A 112 11.47 3.96 -4.45
N LEU A 113 11.99 3.22 -3.45
CA LEU A 113 11.34 3.01 -2.17
C LEU A 113 12.10 3.70 -1.04
N GLN A 114 11.38 4.13 -0.02
CA GLN A 114 11.94 4.56 1.26
C GLN A 114 11.69 3.47 2.32
N PRO A 115 12.68 3.17 3.18
CA PRO A 115 12.50 2.15 4.19
C PRO A 115 11.58 2.65 5.32
N TYR A 116 10.61 1.83 5.71
CA TYR A 116 9.74 2.09 6.85
C TYR A 116 9.33 0.78 7.54
N LYS A 117 9.72 0.65 8.81
CA LYS A 117 9.36 -0.50 9.65
C LYS A 117 8.14 -0.15 10.49
N VAL A 118 7.02 -0.78 10.19
CA VAL A 118 5.72 -0.58 10.86
C VAL A 118 5.76 -1.01 12.34
N SER A 119 4.80 -0.57 13.16
CA SER A 119 4.80 -0.87 14.60
C SER A 119 4.73 -2.37 14.90
N THR A 120 4.15 -3.15 13.97
CA THR A 120 4.03 -4.61 14.00
C THR A 120 5.18 -5.31 13.27
N TRP A 121 6.30 -4.64 12.97
CA TRP A 121 7.42 -5.20 12.18
C TRP A 121 7.90 -6.57 12.68
N ALA A 122 7.96 -6.73 14.00
CA ALA A 122 8.41 -7.96 14.64
C ALA A 122 7.46 -9.15 14.43
N SER A 123 6.17 -8.90 14.14
CA SER A 123 5.20 -9.97 13.87
C SER A 123 5.15 -10.41 12.41
N ILE A 124 5.80 -9.69 11.50
CA ILE A 124 5.83 -10.05 10.08
C ILE A 124 6.90 -11.13 9.87
N PRO A 125 6.58 -12.28 9.24
CA PRO A 125 7.56 -13.31 8.93
C PRO A 125 8.72 -12.76 8.08
N ASP A 126 9.94 -13.23 8.32
CA ASP A 126 11.12 -12.77 7.57
C ASP A 126 11.04 -13.11 6.07
N SER A 127 10.29 -14.16 5.70
CA SER A 127 10.01 -14.51 4.30
C SER A 127 9.05 -13.53 3.61
N ALA A 128 8.38 -12.67 4.37
CA ALA A 128 7.36 -11.73 3.89
C ALA A 128 7.77 -10.27 4.14
N LYS A 129 9.06 -9.97 4.28
CA LYS A 129 9.56 -8.59 4.39
C LYS A 129 11.00 -8.44 3.91
N ASP A 130 11.36 -7.23 3.53
CA ASP A 130 12.75 -6.83 3.37
C ASP A 130 13.38 -6.54 4.75
N PRO A 131 14.54 -7.10 5.11
CA PRO A 131 15.14 -6.88 6.44
C PRO A 131 15.46 -5.40 6.74
N GLU A 132 15.67 -4.59 5.71
CA GLU A 132 15.95 -3.15 5.83
C GLU A 132 14.67 -2.30 5.86
N GLY A 133 13.49 -2.89 5.60
CA GLY A 133 12.21 -2.19 5.71
C GLY A 133 11.71 -1.55 4.42
N TYR A 134 12.29 -1.86 3.26
CA TYR A 134 11.85 -1.27 2.00
C TYR A 134 10.51 -1.80 1.49
N TRP A 135 10.14 -3.04 1.84
CA TRP A 135 8.84 -3.62 1.49
C TRP A 135 8.41 -4.65 2.54
N ILE A 136 7.10 -4.87 2.62
CA ILE A 136 6.45 -5.91 3.42
C ILE A 136 5.38 -6.60 2.57
N GLY A 137 5.12 -7.88 2.81
CA GLY A 137 3.88 -8.52 2.39
C GLY A 137 2.77 -8.09 3.33
N ASP A 138 1.74 -7.46 2.77
CA ASP A 138 0.59 -6.91 3.47
C ASP A 138 -0.55 -7.94 3.61
N TYR A 139 -0.74 -8.78 2.59
CA TYR A 139 -1.57 -9.98 2.61
C TYR A 139 -0.98 -11.07 1.70
N SER A 140 -1.59 -12.26 1.73
CA SER A 140 -1.25 -13.36 0.83
C SER A 140 -2.52 -13.97 0.24
N GLY A 141 -2.40 -14.53 -0.95
CA GLY A 141 -3.48 -15.23 -1.64
C GLY A 141 -2.96 -16.50 -2.30
N VAL A 142 -3.88 -17.42 -2.58
CA VAL A 142 -3.59 -18.64 -3.34
C VAL A 142 -4.36 -18.55 -4.65
N LEU A 143 -3.65 -18.67 -5.78
CA LEU A 143 -4.27 -18.71 -7.09
C LEU A 143 -5.27 -19.86 -7.13
N SER A 144 -6.52 -19.53 -7.44
CA SER A 144 -7.65 -20.45 -7.40
C SER A 144 -8.49 -20.29 -8.65
N PHE A 145 -9.18 -21.36 -9.04
CA PHE A 145 -10.17 -21.30 -10.11
C PHE A 145 -11.52 -20.86 -9.55
N HIS A 146 -12.12 -19.85 -10.17
CA HIS A 146 -13.51 -19.46 -9.91
C HIS A 146 -14.37 -19.90 -11.09
N GLY A 147 -15.26 -20.87 -10.85
CA GLY A 147 -16.24 -21.34 -11.83
C GLY A 147 -17.57 -20.60 -11.68
N ASN A 148 -18.21 -20.27 -12.80
CA ASN A 148 -19.59 -19.79 -12.78
C ASN A 148 -20.53 -21.01 -12.64
N ALA A 149 -21.18 -21.14 -11.47
CA ALA A 149 -22.08 -22.25 -11.16
C ALA A 149 -23.32 -22.31 -12.07
N ASP A 150 -23.69 -21.18 -12.70
CA ASP A 150 -24.82 -21.11 -13.62
C ASP A 150 -24.50 -21.73 -15.00
N MET A 151 -23.22 -21.89 -15.33
CA MET A 151 -22.79 -22.40 -16.65
C MET A 151 -22.59 -23.93 -16.71
N GLY A 152 -23.05 -24.66 -15.69
CA GLY A 152 -22.94 -26.12 -15.64
C GLY A 152 -21.59 -26.62 -15.11
N LYS A 153 -21.35 -27.93 -15.22
CA LYS A 153 -20.13 -28.56 -14.68
C LYS A 153 -18.89 -28.04 -15.41
N ALA A 154 -17.85 -27.70 -14.65
CA ALA A 154 -16.54 -27.40 -15.20
C ALA A 154 -16.05 -28.59 -16.07
N PRO A 155 -15.35 -28.33 -17.20
CA PRO A 155 -14.76 -29.38 -18.01
C PRO A 155 -13.98 -30.36 -17.11
N GLN A 156 -14.30 -31.64 -17.23
CA GLN A 156 -13.51 -32.72 -16.64
C GLN A 156 -12.49 -33.15 -17.68
N ASP A 157 -11.26 -33.37 -17.24
CA ASP A 157 -10.21 -34.06 -17.97
C ASP A 157 -10.55 -35.53 -18.25
#